data_AF-A0A7X7UH10-F1
#
_entry.id   AF-A0A7X7UH10-F1
#
_cell.length_a   1.000
_cell.length_b   1.000
_cell.length_c   1.000
_cell.angle_alpha   90.00
_cell.angle_beta   90.00
_cell.angle_gamma   90.00
#
_symmetry.space_group_name_H-M   'P 1'
#
loop_
_entity.id
_entity.type
_entity.pdbx_description
1 polymer ?
#
loop_
_entity_poly.entity_id
_entity_poly.type
_entity_poly.pdbx_seq_one_letter_code
_entity_poly.pdbx_strand_id
1 'polypeptide(L)'
;MNHNKSWFLLCLLGSLLALCLLPGCDCGDDDDNDDNQPGDDDDASPADDDNDDASPDDDDDDDDDDDNDDNDDDVVCDYASYDPLIDEGNALLSAGDNEAAYGAYHEALDLCPDEPDAKMGLLISDTQWYLQFIYRLIDYIINFPVAADKADPKSIASIFQELIREQMLPVTGEMIALADDLRANHPKARFFIDPLPMLLVDGHAVLEMAGEWDLADFDNVKAFAQILEGLWYFLITYDLRFDLTILFNAEPPASPTTEELIHFYAGLLLEILDDPNYPDFLTFLDDGAANLETSALQAGRGLIGVVTAFYSMREETDPQEDDIAGYVDENGNDQWDEGEPFKVPYFGDLWPEGNVFFEDLFYLMNDLGEAFLDTGPEDVHPAKPDWFMLSDVNFILEFFDVFVPGIALPDISLPIGRFFYSPPDDGLRGVVQTVAQLLYDLTAPDETEVLP
;
A
#
# COMPACT_ATOMS: atom_id res chain seq x y z
N MET A 1 6.28 5.38 -29.71
CA MET A 1 6.15 6.83 -29.40
C MET A 1 4.97 7.13 -28.47
N ASN A 2 3.78 6.51 -28.63
CA ASN A 2 2.70 6.66 -27.64
C ASN A 2 3.03 6.05 -26.26
N HIS A 3 3.78 4.93 -26.20
CA HIS A 3 4.22 4.34 -24.92
C HIS A 3 5.11 5.27 -24.08
N ASN A 4 5.89 6.17 -24.70
CA ASN A 4 6.74 7.10 -23.93
C ASN A 4 5.92 8.23 -23.29
N LYS A 5 4.73 8.57 -23.80
CA LYS A 5 3.91 9.65 -23.23
C LYS A 5 3.21 9.22 -21.94
N SER A 6 2.63 8.02 -21.93
CA SER A 6 1.99 7.45 -20.73
C SER A 6 3.01 7.18 -19.62
N TRP A 7 4.20 6.71 -20.00
CA TRP A 7 5.31 6.52 -19.05
C TRP A 7 5.78 7.83 -18.45
N PHE A 8 5.97 8.88 -19.26
CA PHE A 8 6.40 10.19 -18.76
C PHE A 8 5.36 10.85 -17.85
N LEU A 9 4.06 10.66 -18.13
CA LEU A 9 2.97 11.14 -17.28
C LEU A 9 2.94 10.40 -15.93
N LEU A 10 3.17 9.09 -15.92
CA LEU A 10 3.32 8.27 -14.71
C LEU A 10 4.54 8.71 -13.89
N CYS A 11 5.69 8.91 -14.54
CA CYS A 11 6.89 9.43 -13.88
C CYS A 11 6.67 10.84 -13.33
N LEU A 12 5.97 11.72 -14.07
CA LEU A 12 5.63 13.06 -13.60
C LEU A 12 4.67 13.04 -12.41
N LEU A 13 3.62 12.21 -12.44
CA LEU A 13 2.70 12.01 -11.32
C LEU A 13 3.41 11.44 -10.10
N GLY A 14 4.28 10.45 -10.28
CA GLY A 14 5.13 9.91 -9.22
C GLY A 14 6.12 10.95 -8.67
N SER A 15 6.69 11.78 -9.54
CA SER A 15 7.61 12.87 -9.14
C SER A 15 6.87 13.99 -8.40
N LEU A 16 5.66 14.33 -8.83
CA LEU A 16 4.79 15.29 -8.14
C LEU A 16 4.39 14.76 -6.76
N LEU A 17 4.04 13.48 -6.63
CA LEU A 17 3.80 12.85 -5.33
C LEU A 17 5.04 12.93 -4.43
N ALA A 18 6.23 12.60 -4.96
CA ALA A 18 7.49 12.67 -4.22
C ALA A 18 7.85 14.11 -3.81
N LEU A 19 7.58 15.11 -4.65
CA LEU A 19 7.80 16.52 -4.34
C LEU A 19 6.78 17.06 -3.32
N CYS A 20 5.58 16.48 -3.24
CA CYS A 20 4.59 16.84 -2.22
C CYS A 20 4.97 16.43 -0.80
N LEU A 21 5.96 15.54 -0.65
CA LEU A 21 6.49 15.10 0.64
C LEU A 21 7.63 15.99 1.18
N LEU A 22 8.13 16.94 0.38
CA LEU A 22 9.16 17.93 0.77
C LEU A 22 8.73 19.07 1.73
N PRO A 23 7.45 19.49 1.89
CA PRO A 23 7.08 20.64 2.71
C PRO A 23 7.32 20.47 4.21
N GLY A 24 7.62 19.26 4.67
CA GLY A 24 7.88 18.99 6.08
C GLY A 24 9.30 19.35 6.53
N CYS A 25 10.17 19.83 5.64
CA CYS A 25 11.52 20.28 6.01
C CYS A 25 11.43 21.53 6.91
N ASP A 26 11.27 21.30 8.20
CA ASP A 26 11.33 22.29 9.26
C ASP A 26 12.80 22.72 9.39
N CYS A 27 13.20 23.65 8.53
CA CYS A 27 14.45 24.40 8.69
C CYS A 27 14.33 25.39 9.85
N GLY A 28 13.79 24.94 10.99
CA GLY A 28 13.78 25.67 12.23
C GLY A 28 15.21 25.86 12.71
N ASP A 29 15.65 27.11 12.72
CA ASP A 29 16.91 27.56 13.30
C ASP A 29 17.03 27.08 14.76
N ASP A 30 17.68 25.94 15.00
CA ASP A 30 18.15 25.48 16.31
C ASP A 30 19.39 26.30 16.76
N ASP A 31 19.25 27.62 16.72
CA ASP A 31 20.22 28.60 17.21
C ASP A 31 19.65 29.27 18.48
N ASP A 32 19.34 28.48 19.51
CA ASP A 32 19.19 29.04 20.86
C ASP A 32 19.97 28.20 21.90
N ASN A 33 21.19 28.68 22.11
CA ASN A 33 21.92 28.59 23.37
C ASN A 33 20.97 28.85 24.54
N ASP A 34 20.80 27.88 25.44
CA ASP A 34 20.54 28.18 26.84
C ASP A 34 21.30 27.20 27.75
N ASP A 35 22.58 27.53 27.91
CA ASP A 35 23.36 27.22 29.10
C ASP A 35 22.66 27.81 30.34
N ASN A 36 21.93 26.99 31.10
CA ASN A 36 21.67 27.29 32.51
C ASN A 36 21.44 26.01 33.33
N GLN A 37 22.56 25.43 33.78
CA GLN A 37 22.64 24.81 35.11
C GLN A 37 22.27 25.86 36.17
N PRO A 38 21.52 25.50 37.23
CA PRO A 38 22.24 24.97 38.40
C PRO A 38 21.45 23.98 39.27
N GLY A 39 22.22 23.20 40.05
CA GLY A 39 21.88 22.93 41.44
C GLY A 39 21.51 21.49 41.74
N ASP A 40 22.53 20.73 42.14
CA ASP A 40 22.41 19.70 43.16
C ASP A 40 21.60 20.22 44.35
N ASP A 41 20.68 19.42 44.87
CA ASP A 41 20.45 19.31 46.32
C ASP A 41 19.80 17.95 46.61
N ASP A 42 20.63 17.07 47.18
CA ASP A 42 20.24 15.94 48.01
C ASP A 42 19.27 16.40 49.11
N ASP A 43 18.22 15.63 49.41
CA ASP A 43 18.06 15.01 50.74
C ASP A 43 16.70 14.33 50.96
N ALA A 44 16.81 13.17 51.63
CA ALA A 44 15.89 12.61 52.61
C ALA A 44 14.56 11.98 52.14
N SER A 45 14.59 10.65 52.03
CA SER A 45 13.52 9.81 52.56
C SER A 45 13.38 10.02 54.09
N PRO A 46 12.18 9.85 54.66
CA PRO A 46 11.97 8.58 55.37
C PRO A 46 10.56 7.98 55.20
N ALA A 47 10.51 6.75 55.69
CA ALA A 47 9.42 5.80 55.77
C ALA A 47 8.24 6.22 56.68
N ASP A 48 7.30 5.27 56.79
CA ASP A 48 6.24 5.10 57.79
C ASP A 48 4.92 5.82 57.43
N ASP A 49 3.71 5.27 57.55
CA ASP A 49 3.18 4.01 58.10
C ASP A 49 1.71 3.90 57.64
N ASP A 50 1.21 2.67 57.57
CA ASP A 50 -0.11 2.19 57.96
C ASP A 50 -1.37 3.06 57.72
N ASN A 51 -2.32 2.51 56.95
CA ASN A 51 -3.63 2.24 57.54
C ASN A 51 -4.44 1.19 56.75
N ASP A 52 -4.67 0.09 57.44
CA ASP A 52 -5.77 -0.85 57.26
C ASP A 52 -7.12 -0.13 57.25
N ASP A 53 -8.05 -0.57 56.38
CA ASP A 53 -9.43 -0.75 56.83
C ASP A 53 -10.21 -1.76 55.97
N ALA A 54 -10.47 -2.90 56.61
CA ALA A 54 -11.70 -3.67 56.62
C ALA A 54 -12.29 -4.22 55.29
N SER A 55 -12.12 -5.53 55.12
CA SER A 55 -13.09 -6.46 54.53
C SER A 55 -14.50 -6.32 55.16
N PRO A 56 -15.53 -6.86 54.50
CA PRO A 56 -15.91 -8.22 54.91
C PRO A 56 -16.26 -9.15 53.76
N ASP A 57 -15.90 -10.41 53.98
CA ASP A 57 -16.58 -11.59 53.44
C ASP A 57 -18.09 -11.48 53.67
N ASP A 58 -18.89 -11.81 52.66
CA ASP A 58 -20.21 -12.43 52.86
C ASP A 58 -20.38 -13.47 51.75
N ASP A 59 -20.27 -14.72 52.19
CA ASP A 59 -20.68 -15.95 51.53
C ASP A 59 -22.21 -15.99 51.32
N ASP A 60 -22.62 -16.92 50.47
CA ASP A 60 -23.97 -17.50 50.34
C ASP A 60 -25.03 -16.65 49.61
N ASP A 61 -25.23 -16.95 48.32
CA ASP A 61 -26.55 -17.45 47.90
C ASP A 61 -26.40 -18.33 46.65
N ASP A 62 -26.59 -19.62 46.90
CA ASP A 62 -26.97 -20.65 45.94
C ASP A 62 -28.26 -20.21 45.22
N ASP A 63 -28.21 -20.05 43.89
CA ASP A 63 -29.36 -20.30 43.03
C ASP A 63 -28.86 -21.08 41.81
N ASP A 64 -28.93 -22.41 42.00
CA ASP A 64 -28.96 -23.43 40.97
C ASP A 64 -30.07 -23.11 39.95
N ASP A 65 -29.74 -22.39 38.88
CA ASP A 65 -30.47 -22.47 37.61
C ASP A 65 -29.49 -23.00 36.54
N ASP A 66 -29.23 -24.31 36.68
CA ASP A 66 -28.69 -25.23 35.66
C ASP A 66 -29.68 -25.34 34.47
N ASP A 67 -29.98 -24.23 33.79
CA ASP A 67 -30.47 -24.22 32.42
C ASP A 67 -29.29 -23.88 31.50
N ASN A 68 -28.25 -24.72 31.62
CA ASN A 68 -27.18 -24.85 30.66
C ASN A 68 -27.73 -25.54 29.41
N ASP A 69 -28.61 -24.84 28.68
CA ASP A 69 -28.89 -25.08 27.27
C ASP A 69 -27.63 -24.64 26.49
N ASP A 70 -26.53 -25.37 26.71
CA ASP A 70 -25.44 -25.54 25.74
C ASP A 70 -26.06 -26.30 24.55
N ASN A 71 -26.96 -25.62 23.84
CA ASN A 71 -27.10 -25.80 22.41
C ASN A 71 -25.82 -25.21 21.78
N ASP A 72 -24.69 -25.87 22.05
CA ASP A 72 -23.66 -26.07 21.04
C ASP A 72 -24.38 -26.81 19.91
N ASP A 73 -25.16 -26.06 19.14
CA ASP A 73 -25.51 -26.42 17.78
C ASP A 73 -24.20 -26.35 17.00
N ASP A 74 -23.27 -27.27 17.31
CA ASP A 74 -22.10 -27.58 16.51
C ASP A 74 -22.62 -27.68 15.09
N VAL A 75 -22.34 -26.66 14.29
CA VAL A 75 -22.72 -26.65 12.88
C VAL A 75 -21.89 -27.75 12.26
N VAL A 76 -22.49 -28.95 12.16
CA VAL A 76 -21.81 -30.10 11.59
C VAL A 76 -21.65 -29.79 10.10
N CYS A 77 -20.41 -29.49 9.70
CA CYS A 77 -19.99 -29.28 8.33
C CYS A 77 -20.55 -30.37 7.40
N ASP A 78 -21.28 -29.97 6.35
CA ASP A 78 -21.75 -30.88 5.30
C ASP A 78 -20.66 -31.08 4.24
N TYR A 79 -19.62 -31.85 4.59
CA TYR A 79 -18.50 -32.12 3.68
C TYR A 79 -18.92 -32.71 2.33
N ALA A 80 -20.05 -33.42 2.26
CA ALA A 80 -20.54 -33.98 1.01
C ALA A 80 -21.02 -32.92 0.00
N SER A 81 -21.44 -31.75 0.50
CA SER A 81 -21.80 -30.58 -0.31
C SER A 81 -20.67 -29.56 -0.41
N TYR A 82 -19.81 -29.48 0.60
CA TYR A 82 -18.64 -28.60 0.66
C TYR A 82 -17.51 -29.00 -0.30
N ASP A 83 -17.05 -30.26 -0.28
CA ASP A 83 -15.90 -30.70 -1.10
C ASP A 83 -16.11 -30.43 -2.60
N PRO A 84 -17.31 -30.68 -3.19
CA PRO A 84 -17.57 -30.33 -4.59
C PRO A 84 -17.47 -28.83 -4.90
N LEU A 85 -17.80 -27.96 -3.95
CA LEU A 85 -17.71 -26.51 -4.12
C LEU A 85 -16.25 -26.04 -4.07
N ILE A 86 -15.42 -26.66 -3.22
CA ILE A 86 -13.96 -26.42 -3.22
C ILE A 86 -13.34 -26.86 -4.54
N ASP A 87 -13.68 -28.07 -5.02
CA ASP A 87 -13.20 -28.56 -6.32
C ASP A 87 -13.64 -27.65 -7.49
N GLU A 88 -14.88 -27.15 -7.45
CA GLU A 88 -15.40 -26.19 -8.43
C GLU A 88 -14.68 -24.85 -8.37
N GLY A 89 -14.51 -24.27 -7.18
CA GLY A 89 -13.77 -23.03 -6.96
C GLY A 89 -12.33 -23.12 -7.47
N ASN A 90 -11.64 -24.23 -7.17
CA ASN A 90 -10.28 -24.49 -7.65
C ASN A 90 -10.21 -24.54 -9.17
N ALA A 91 -11.13 -25.28 -9.81
CA ALA A 91 -11.20 -25.38 -11.25
C ALA A 91 -11.48 -24.02 -11.93
N LEU A 92 -12.28 -23.16 -11.29
CA LEU A 92 -12.61 -21.83 -11.77
C LEU A 92 -11.43 -20.85 -11.63
N LEU A 93 -10.73 -20.85 -10.50
CA LEU A 93 -9.48 -20.09 -10.31
C LEU A 93 -8.43 -20.48 -11.36
N SER A 94 -8.23 -21.78 -11.60
CA SER A 94 -7.33 -22.29 -12.63
C SER A 94 -7.73 -21.88 -14.05
N ALA A 95 -9.02 -21.63 -14.29
CA ALA A 95 -9.52 -21.11 -15.54
C ALA A 95 -9.42 -19.56 -15.65
N GLY A 96 -9.06 -18.88 -14.55
CA GLY A 96 -9.05 -17.42 -14.44
C GLY A 96 -10.44 -16.79 -14.27
N ASP A 97 -11.45 -17.59 -13.91
CA ASP A 97 -12.83 -17.15 -13.65
C ASP A 97 -13.04 -16.86 -12.16
N ASN A 98 -12.39 -15.80 -11.69
CA ASN A 98 -12.32 -15.38 -10.30
C ASN A 98 -13.70 -15.04 -9.69
N GLU A 99 -14.63 -14.47 -10.45
CA GLU A 99 -15.97 -14.11 -9.95
C GLU A 99 -16.80 -15.37 -9.67
N ALA A 100 -16.75 -16.36 -10.57
CA ALA A 100 -17.42 -17.64 -10.35
C ALA A 100 -16.74 -18.43 -9.22
N ALA A 101 -15.40 -18.40 -9.15
CA ALA A 101 -14.65 -19.05 -8.07
C ALA A 101 -15.02 -18.48 -6.70
N TYR A 102 -15.06 -17.15 -6.57
CA TYR A 102 -15.52 -16.46 -5.36
C TYR A 102 -16.91 -16.96 -4.94
N GLY A 103 -17.86 -17.07 -5.88
CA GLY A 103 -19.19 -17.60 -5.61
C GLY A 103 -19.18 -19.02 -5.04
N ALA A 104 -18.37 -19.92 -5.62
CA ALA A 104 -18.25 -21.30 -5.15
C ALA A 104 -17.67 -21.39 -3.73
N TYR A 105 -16.61 -20.62 -3.44
CA TYR A 105 -16.01 -20.59 -2.10
C TYR A 105 -16.91 -19.94 -1.06
N HIS A 106 -17.67 -18.90 -1.42
CA HIS A 106 -18.64 -18.30 -0.52
C HIS A 106 -19.76 -19.30 -0.17
N GLU A 107 -20.27 -20.05 -1.15
CA GLU A 107 -21.24 -21.13 -0.88
C GLU A 107 -20.64 -22.24 -0.01
N ALA A 108 -19.35 -22.56 -0.19
CA ALA A 108 -18.64 -23.53 0.64
C ALA A 108 -18.51 -23.03 2.09
N LEU A 109 -18.15 -21.75 2.27
CA LEU A 109 -18.02 -21.12 3.58
C LEU A 109 -19.37 -21.06 4.33
N ASP A 110 -20.48 -20.84 3.61
CA ASP A 110 -21.83 -20.88 4.20
C ASP A 110 -22.19 -22.26 4.77
N LEU A 111 -21.64 -23.34 4.21
CA LEU A 111 -21.83 -24.71 4.70
C LEU A 111 -20.90 -25.04 5.87
N CYS A 112 -19.67 -24.54 5.81
CA CYS A 112 -18.59 -24.85 6.74
C CYS A 112 -17.78 -23.58 7.09
N PRO A 113 -18.29 -22.72 8.00
CA PRO A 113 -17.72 -21.38 8.24
C PRO A 113 -16.29 -21.37 8.79
N ASP A 114 -15.88 -22.47 9.44
CA ASP A 114 -14.56 -22.61 10.06
C ASP A 114 -13.57 -23.38 9.19
N GLU A 115 -13.95 -23.82 7.99
CA GLU A 115 -13.02 -24.55 7.13
C GLU A 115 -12.07 -23.60 6.39
N PRO A 116 -10.75 -23.81 6.48
CA PRO A 116 -9.77 -22.87 5.93
C PRO A 116 -9.74 -22.88 4.41
N ASP A 117 -10.03 -24.01 3.73
CA ASP A 117 -9.92 -24.11 2.26
C ASP A 117 -10.83 -23.10 1.55
N ALA A 118 -12.06 -22.90 2.05
CA ALA A 118 -12.96 -21.88 1.51
C ALA A 118 -12.42 -20.46 1.72
N LYS A 119 -11.87 -20.17 2.91
CA LYS A 119 -11.30 -18.84 3.24
C LYS A 119 -10.06 -18.53 2.40
N MET A 120 -9.17 -19.50 2.23
CA MET A 120 -7.99 -19.40 1.36
C MET A 120 -8.41 -19.20 -0.11
N GLY A 121 -9.40 -19.96 -0.57
CA GLY A 121 -10.00 -19.81 -1.90
C GLY A 121 -10.59 -18.43 -2.15
N LEU A 122 -11.31 -17.85 -1.18
CA LEU A 122 -11.83 -16.48 -1.25
C LEU A 122 -10.70 -15.45 -1.33
N LEU A 123 -9.70 -15.54 -0.45
CA LEU A 123 -8.55 -14.63 -0.43
C LEU A 123 -7.79 -14.63 -1.77
N ILE A 124 -7.57 -15.81 -2.35
CA ILE A 124 -6.92 -15.95 -3.67
C ILE A 124 -7.83 -15.39 -4.77
N SER A 125 -9.15 -15.65 -4.72
CA SER A 125 -10.12 -15.13 -5.69
C SER A 125 -10.17 -13.60 -5.69
N ASP A 126 -10.15 -12.98 -4.52
CA ASP A 126 -10.10 -11.53 -4.36
C ASP A 126 -8.79 -10.98 -4.90
N THR A 127 -7.66 -11.61 -4.58
CA THR A 127 -6.34 -11.20 -5.10
C THR A 127 -6.31 -11.26 -6.64
N GLN A 128 -6.81 -12.33 -7.24
CA GLN A 128 -6.92 -12.48 -8.70
C GLN A 128 -7.87 -11.42 -9.29
N TRP A 129 -9.04 -11.20 -8.68
CA TRP A 129 -9.99 -10.16 -9.10
C TRP A 129 -9.32 -8.79 -9.12
N TYR A 130 -8.58 -8.49 -8.06
CA TYR A 130 -7.99 -7.19 -7.81
C TYR A 130 -6.92 -6.85 -8.85
N LEU A 131 -6.02 -7.79 -9.15
CA LEU A 131 -4.98 -7.60 -10.15
C LEU A 131 -5.57 -7.42 -11.55
N GLN A 132 -6.59 -8.21 -11.90
CA GLN A 132 -7.32 -8.04 -13.16
C GLN A 132 -8.08 -6.71 -13.22
N PHE A 133 -8.64 -6.27 -12.10
CA PHE A 133 -9.32 -4.98 -12.01
C PHE A 133 -8.35 -3.82 -12.22
N ILE A 134 -7.20 -3.79 -11.51
CA ILE A 134 -6.17 -2.76 -11.70
C ILE A 134 -5.74 -2.70 -13.16
N TYR A 135 -5.47 -3.85 -13.78
CA TYR A 135 -5.08 -3.91 -15.18
C TYR A 135 -6.14 -3.29 -16.11
N ARG A 136 -7.42 -3.68 -15.94
CA ARG A 136 -8.53 -3.12 -16.73
C ARG A 136 -8.76 -1.63 -16.47
N LEU A 137 -8.57 -1.18 -15.24
CA LEU A 137 -8.65 0.23 -14.86
C LEU A 137 -7.55 1.05 -15.54
N ILE A 138 -6.30 0.58 -15.53
CA ILE A 138 -5.18 1.22 -16.22
C ILE A 138 -5.47 1.30 -17.71
N ASP A 139 -5.92 0.20 -18.33
CA ASP A 139 -6.28 0.19 -19.75
C ASP A 139 -7.42 1.18 -20.06
N TYR A 140 -8.44 1.24 -19.20
CA TYR A 140 -9.55 2.18 -19.31
C TYR A 140 -9.08 3.64 -19.22
N ILE A 141 -8.20 3.97 -18.27
CA ILE A 141 -7.64 5.33 -18.10
C ILE A 141 -6.81 5.70 -19.34
N ILE A 142 -5.97 4.79 -19.84
CA ILE A 142 -5.11 5.04 -21.00
C ILE A 142 -5.94 5.23 -22.28
N ASN A 143 -7.00 4.43 -22.45
CA ASN A 143 -7.83 4.43 -23.65
C ASN A 143 -9.12 5.26 -23.49
N PHE A 144 -9.22 6.09 -22.44
CA PHE A 144 -10.44 6.79 -22.11
C PHE A 144 -10.91 7.68 -23.28
N PRO A 145 -12.11 7.46 -23.84
CA PRO A 145 -12.61 8.29 -24.92
C PRO A 145 -13.05 9.64 -24.36
N VAL A 146 -12.21 10.66 -24.50
CA VAL A 146 -12.58 12.05 -24.19
C VAL A 146 -13.65 12.50 -25.20
N ALA A 147 -14.92 12.23 -24.89
CA ALA A 147 -16.03 12.73 -25.68
C ALA A 147 -16.14 14.24 -25.47
N ALA A 148 -15.64 15.00 -26.44
CA ALA A 148 -15.49 16.46 -26.39
C ALA A 148 -16.81 17.25 -26.26
N ASP A 149 -17.97 16.61 -26.24
CA ASP A 149 -19.25 17.28 -26.43
C ASP A 149 -20.30 17.11 -25.32
N LYS A 150 -20.07 16.30 -24.27
CA LYS A 150 -21.01 16.16 -23.13
C LYS A 150 -20.32 15.78 -21.83
N ALA A 151 -19.63 16.72 -21.20
CA ALA A 151 -19.24 16.59 -19.80
C ALA A 151 -20.50 16.61 -18.93
N ASP A 152 -20.93 15.42 -18.48
CA ASP A 152 -21.80 15.27 -17.32
C ASP A 152 -21.04 15.81 -16.08
N PRO A 153 -21.66 16.59 -15.18
CA PRO A 153 -21.03 17.16 -13.98
C PRO A 153 -20.34 16.18 -13.01
N LYS A 154 -20.40 14.86 -13.21
CA LYS A 154 -19.48 13.93 -12.55
C LYS A 154 -18.18 13.85 -13.36
N SER A 155 -17.13 14.53 -12.90
CA SER A 155 -15.79 14.33 -13.45
C SER A 155 -15.39 12.85 -13.30
N ILE A 156 -14.53 12.33 -14.19
CA ILE A 156 -14.03 10.94 -14.14
C ILE A 156 -13.47 10.62 -12.76
N ALA A 157 -12.82 11.59 -12.13
CA ALA A 157 -12.31 11.48 -10.77
C ALA A 157 -13.41 11.14 -9.74
N SER A 158 -14.59 11.75 -9.83
CA SER A 158 -15.69 11.42 -8.92
C SER A 158 -16.20 9.99 -9.09
N ILE A 159 -16.31 9.49 -10.33
CA ILE A 159 -16.67 8.10 -10.62
C ILE A 159 -15.59 7.16 -10.07
N PHE A 160 -14.32 7.52 -10.27
CA PHE A 160 -13.19 6.73 -9.78
C PHE A 160 -13.14 6.67 -8.25
N GLN A 161 -13.38 7.79 -7.57
CA GLN A 161 -13.45 7.80 -6.11
C GLN A 161 -14.70 7.09 -5.55
N GLU A 162 -15.82 7.09 -6.28
CA GLU A 162 -17.01 6.28 -5.95
C GLU A 162 -16.67 4.78 -6.08
N LEU A 163 -15.99 4.40 -7.16
CA LEU A 163 -15.50 3.04 -7.39
C LEU A 163 -14.53 2.57 -6.31
N ILE A 164 -13.61 3.43 -5.86
CA ILE A 164 -12.72 3.11 -4.74
C ILE A 164 -13.52 2.81 -3.47
N ARG A 165 -14.49 3.66 -3.11
CA ARG A 165 -15.27 3.50 -1.87
C ARG A 165 -16.20 2.30 -1.91
N GLU A 166 -16.84 2.05 -3.05
CA GLU A 166 -17.89 1.05 -3.17
C GLU A 166 -17.37 -0.35 -3.51
N GLN A 167 -16.17 -0.45 -4.10
CA GLN A 167 -15.62 -1.74 -4.55
C GLN A 167 -14.24 -2.01 -3.97
N MET A 168 -13.31 -1.06 -4.11
CA MET A 168 -11.91 -1.36 -3.80
C MET A 168 -11.63 -1.49 -2.29
N LEU A 169 -12.11 -0.54 -1.48
CA LEU A 169 -11.93 -0.56 -0.04
C LEU A 169 -12.60 -1.79 0.62
N PRO A 170 -13.86 -2.15 0.27
CA PRO A 170 -14.46 -3.39 0.78
C PRO A 170 -13.62 -4.63 0.49
N VAL A 171 -13.13 -4.79 -0.76
CA VAL A 171 -12.34 -5.97 -1.14
C VAL A 171 -11.01 -6.01 -0.40
N THR A 172 -10.27 -4.89 -0.28
CA THR A 172 -9.02 -4.89 0.52
C THR A 172 -9.29 -5.20 1.99
N GLY A 173 -10.39 -4.69 2.55
CA GLY A 173 -10.78 -4.98 3.93
C GLY A 173 -11.11 -6.46 4.16
N GLU A 174 -11.82 -7.09 3.21
CA GLU A 174 -12.11 -8.52 3.23
C GLU A 174 -10.84 -9.36 3.12
N MET A 175 -9.92 -9.02 2.21
CA MET A 175 -8.62 -9.69 2.07
C MET A 175 -7.81 -9.64 3.38
N ILE A 176 -7.73 -8.47 4.02
CA ILE A 176 -7.03 -8.30 5.29
C ILE A 176 -7.67 -9.15 6.39
N ALA A 177 -9.00 -9.12 6.49
CA ALA A 177 -9.74 -9.87 7.50
C ALA A 177 -9.60 -11.39 7.33
N LEU A 178 -9.67 -11.90 6.09
CA LEU A 178 -9.48 -13.31 5.78
C LEU A 178 -8.07 -13.77 6.13
N ALA A 179 -7.04 -12.99 5.77
CA ALA A 179 -5.66 -13.33 6.11
C ALA A 179 -5.42 -13.33 7.64
N ASP A 180 -5.98 -12.34 8.36
CA ASP A 180 -5.90 -12.30 9.83
C ASP A 180 -6.59 -13.49 10.49
N ASP A 181 -7.76 -13.90 9.99
CA ASP A 181 -8.48 -15.06 10.48
C ASP A 181 -7.72 -16.38 10.21
N LEU A 182 -7.21 -16.55 9.00
CA LEU A 182 -6.36 -17.70 8.63
C LEU A 182 -5.13 -17.80 9.54
N ARG A 183 -4.46 -16.68 9.80
CA ARG A 183 -3.31 -16.62 10.71
C ARG A 183 -3.67 -17.01 12.14
N ALA A 184 -4.78 -16.47 12.65
CA ALA A 184 -5.17 -16.67 14.03
C ALA A 184 -5.70 -18.09 14.30
N ASN A 185 -6.51 -18.61 13.38
CA ASN A 185 -7.32 -19.81 13.61
C ASN A 185 -6.82 -21.04 12.83
N HIS A 186 -6.03 -20.84 11.77
CA HIS A 186 -5.58 -21.91 10.88
C HIS A 186 -4.08 -21.83 10.53
N PRO A 187 -3.16 -21.73 11.50
CA PRO A 187 -1.73 -21.46 11.26
C PRO A 187 -0.94 -22.59 10.56
N LYS A 188 -1.63 -23.66 10.16
CA LYS A 188 -1.06 -24.81 9.43
C LYS A 188 -1.85 -25.12 8.16
N ALA A 189 -2.77 -24.24 7.78
CA ALA A 189 -3.50 -24.42 6.55
C ALA A 189 -2.55 -24.29 5.36
N ARG A 190 -2.77 -25.15 4.38
CA ARG A 190 -2.05 -25.22 3.11
C ARG A 190 -3.08 -25.36 2.02
N PHE A 191 -2.90 -24.65 0.91
CA PHE A 191 -3.85 -24.66 -0.18
C PHE A 191 -3.15 -24.79 -1.52
N PHE A 192 -3.31 -25.93 -2.18
CA PHE A 192 -2.62 -26.19 -3.43
C PHE A 192 -3.51 -25.87 -4.63
N ILE A 193 -2.99 -25.08 -5.57
CA ILE A 193 -3.67 -24.78 -6.81
C ILE A 193 -2.70 -24.71 -8.00
N ASP A 194 -2.95 -25.50 -9.03
CA ASP A 194 -2.17 -25.52 -10.27
C ASP A 194 -3.06 -25.85 -11.49
N PRO A 195 -3.16 -24.95 -12.49
CA PRO A 195 -2.56 -23.61 -12.57
C PRO A 195 -3.32 -22.55 -11.75
N LEU A 196 -2.73 -21.37 -11.55
CA LEU A 196 -3.34 -20.16 -11.01
C LEU A 196 -2.90 -18.89 -11.78
N PRO A 197 -3.60 -18.55 -12.89
CA PRO A 197 -3.29 -17.37 -13.68
C PRO A 197 -3.84 -16.09 -13.01
N MET A 198 -3.05 -15.48 -12.13
CA MET A 198 -3.44 -14.26 -11.39
C MET A 198 -3.74 -13.05 -12.29
N LEU A 199 -3.06 -12.94 -13.44
CA LEU A 199 -3.32 -11.90 -14.44
C LEU A 199 -3.29 -12.48 -15.85
N LEU A 200 -4.43 -12.37 -16.54
CA LEU A 200 -4.58 -12.72 -17.95
C LEU A 200 -4.57 -11.46 -18.84
N VAL A 201 -3.68 -11.42 -19.83
CA VAL A 201 -3.66 -10.40 -20.88
C VAL A 201 -3.84 -11.07 -22.23
N ASP A 202 -4.90 -10.70 -22.95
CA ASP A 202 -5.27 -11.31 -24.24
C ASP A 202 -5.38 -12.85 -24.20
N GLY A 203 -5.80 -13.40 -23.05
CA GLY A 203 -5.94 -14.84 -22.82
C GLY A 203 -4.62 -15.57 -22.50
N HIS A 204 -3.54 -14.84 -22.25
CA HIS A 204 -2.26 -15.38 -21.80
C HIS A 204 -1.99 -14.99 -20.35
N ALA A 205 -1.58 -15.96 -19.53
CA ALA A 205 -1.11 -15.70 -18.18
C ALA A 205 0.17 -14.86 -18.25
N VAL A 206 0.07 -13.63 -17.77
CA VAL A 206 1.22 -12.73 -17.56
C VAL A 206 1.73 -12.90 -16.14
N LEU A 207 0.84 -13.14 -15.18
CA LEU A 207 1.20 -13.51 -13.82
C LEU A 207 0.58 -14.87 -13.50
N GLU A 208 1.42 -15.81 -13.11
CA GLU A 208 1.10 -17.19 -12.77
C GLU A 208 1.66 -17.46 -11.38
N MET A 209 0.80 -17.90 -10.45
CA MET A 209 1.15 -18.17 -9.05
C MET A 209 0.64 -19.56 -8.66
N ALA A 210 0.87 -20.55 -9.52
CA ALA A 210 0.56 -21.94 -9.22
C ALA A 210 1.50 -22.49 -8.14
N GLY A 211 0.97 -23.32 -7.24
CA GLY A 211 1.74 -23.93 -6.16
C GLY A 211 0.92 -24.18 -4.90
N GLU A 212 1.64 -24.52 -3.84
CA GLU A 212 1.15 -24.51 -2.47
C GLU A 212 1.12 -23.04 -1.99
N TRP A 213 -0.04 -22.63 -1.49
CA TRP A 213 -0.22 -21.40 -0.73
C TRP A 213 -0.21 -21.71 0.75
N ASP A 214 0.53 -20.92 1.48
CA ASP A 214 0.87 -21.14 2.85
C ASP A 214 0.58 -19.86 3.69
N LEU A 215 0.91 -19.88 5.00
CA LEU A 215 0.63 -18.72 5.85
C LEU A 215 1.48 -17.49 5.50
N ALA A 216 2.76 -17.68 5.13
CA ALA A 216 3.61 -16.57 4.72
C ALA A 216 3.11 -15.96 3.41
N ASP A 217 2.59 -16.77 2.48
CA ASP A 217 1.93 -16.24 1.27
C ASP A 217 0.73 -15.36 1.62
N PHE A 218 -0.11 -15.78 2.57
CA PHE A 218 -1.27 -14.98 3.00
C PHE A 218 -0.87 -13.71 3.75
N ASP A 219 0.22 -13.73 4.52
CA ASP A 219 0.79 -12.51 5.10
C ASP A 219 1.25 -11.53 4.01
N ASN A 220 1.84 -12.03 2.91
CA ASN A 220 2.20 -11.18 1.76
C ASN A 220 0.96 -10.59 1.10
N VAL A 221 -0.10 -11.38 0.90
CA VAL A 221 -1.36 -10.89 0.35
C VAL A 221 -1.96 -9.81 1.26
N LYS A 222 -1.97 -10.03 2.57
CA LYS A 222 -2.42 -9.04 3.56
C LYS A 222 -1.61 -7.75 3.45
N ALA A 223 -0.29 -7.86 3.44
CA ALA A 223 0.60 -6.70 3.36
C ALA A 223 0.37 -5.91 2.07
N PHE A 224 0.20 -6.60 0.94
CA PHE A 224 -0.17 -5.99 -0.33
C PHE A 224 -1.54 -5.30 -0.28
N ALA A 225 -2.55 -5.95 0.30
CA ALA A 225 -3.88 -5.37 0.51
C ALA A 225 -3.83 -4.10 1.37
N GLN A 226 -3.00 -4.06 2.41
CA GLN A 226 -2.79 -2.89 3.25
C GLN A 226 -2.11 -1.73 2.51
N ILE A 227 -1.08 -2.00 1.70
CA ILE A 227 -0.45 -0.97 0.85
C ILE A 227 -1.50 -0.35 -0.08
N LEU A 228 -2.31 -1.19 -0.71
CA LEU A 228 -3.35 -0.74 -1.64
C LEU A 228 -4.48 0.01 -0.94
N GLU A 229 -4.93 -0.48 0.22
CA GLU A 229 -5.92 0.20 1.04
C GLU A 229 -5.40 1.59 1.45
N GLY A 230 -4.12 1.68 1.85
CA GLY A 230 -3.43 2.92 2.12
C GLY A 230 -3.46 3.88 0.94
N LEU A 231 -3.13 3.39 -0.26
CA LEU A 231 -3.21 4.17 -1.51
C LEU A 231 -4.64 4.64 -1.81
N TRP A 232 -5.65 3.81 -1.56
CA TRP A 232 -7.04 4.18 -1.79
C TRP A 232 -7.52 5.26 -0.86
N TYR A 233 -7.26 5.14 0.43
CA TYR A 233 -7.53 6.20 1.39
C TYR A 233 -6.85 7.52 1.00
N PHE A 234 -5.61 7.46 0.49
CA PHE A 234 -4.93 8.64 -0.06
C PHE A 234 -5.72 9.25 -1.23
N LEU A 235 -6.15 8.43 -2.21
CA LEU A 235 -6.86 8.93 -3.39
C LEU A 235 -8.27 9.47 -3.07
N ILE A 236 -8.92 8.98 -2.02
CA ILE A 236 -10.24 9.49 -1.56
C ILE A 236 -10.13 10.58 -0.49
N THR A 237 -8.91 10.99 -0.12
CA THR A 237 -8.67 12.08 0.82
C THR A 237 -8.95 13.45 0.19
N TYR A 238 -8.59 13.61 -1.09
CA TYR A 238 -8.58 14.90 -1.77
C TYR A 238 -9.73 15.05 -2.75
N ASP A 239 -10.13 16.27 -3.05
CA ASP A 239 -10.96 16.55 -4.22
C ASP A 239 -10.13 16.42 -5.50
N LEU A 240 -10.37 15.36 -6.26
CA LEU A 240 -9.68 15.10 -7.52
C LEU A 240 -10.45 15.61 -8.73
N ARG A 241 -11.51 16.42 -8.55
CA ARG A 241 -12.32 16.95 -9.66
C ARG A 241 -11.57 18.11 -10.33
N PHE A 242 -11.29 17.94 -11.63
CA PHE A 242 -10.77 19.00 -12.50
C PHE A 242 -11.16 18.75 -13.96
N ASP A 243 -10.95 19.75 -14.82
CA ASP A 243 -11.12 19.60 -16.27
C ASP A 243 -9.94 18.83 -16.89
N LEU A 244 -10.12 17.51 -17.02
CA LEU A 244 -9.16 16.62 -17.68
C LEU A 244 -8.86 17.03 -19.14
N THR A 245 -9.73 17.80 -19.79
CA THR A 245 -9.46 18.24 -21.17
C THR A 245 -8.27 19.19 -21.25
N ILE A 246 -7.90 19.87 -20.16
CA ILE A 246 -6.66 20.67 -20.07
C ILE A 246 -5.45 19.78 -20.34
N LEU A 247 -5.37 18.59 -19.73
CA LEU A 247 -4.27 17.64 -19.96
C LEU A 247 -4.31 17.00 -21.35
N PHE A 248 -5.50 16.56 -21.79
CA PHE A 248 -5.62 15.82 -23.05
C PHE A 248 -5.49 16.69 -24.30
N ASN A 249 -5.87 17.98 -24.23
CA ASN A 249 -5.74 18.90 -25.36
C ASN A 249 -4.38 19.62 -25.39
N ALA A 250 -3.60 19.52 -24.32
CA ALA A 250 -2.29 20.14 -24.26
C ALA A 250 -1.28 19.31 -25.06
N GLU A 251 -0.80 19.88 -26.17
CA GLU A 251 0.29 19.28 -26.95
C GLU A 251 1.64 19.82 -26.44
N PRO A 252 2.55 18.97 -25.94
CA PRO A 252 3.89 19.43 -25.56
C PRO A 252 4.65 19.92 -26.80
N PRO A 253 5.70 20.75 -26.63
CA PRO A 253 6.49 21.27 -27.74
C PRO A 253 7.04 20.17 -28.66
N ALA A 254 7.23 20.47 -29.94
CA ALA A 254 7.74 19.51 -30.91
C ALA A 254 9.25 19.26 -30.70
N SER A 255 9.59 18.09 -30.14
CA SER A 255 10.95 17.71 -29.72
C SER A 255 11.48 18.51 -28.51
N PRO A 256 10.79 18.44 -27.37
CA PRO A 256 11.13 19.26 -26.21
C PRO A 256 12.38 18.75 -25.51
N THR A 257 13.15 19.64 -24.89
CA THR A 257 14.14 19.24 -23.88
C THR A 257 13.43 18.78 -22.59
N THR A 258 14.18 18.18 -21.66
CA THR A 258 13.64 17.78 -20.36
C THR A 258 13.11 19.00 -19.60
N GLU A 259 13.84 20.12 -19.62
CA GLU A 259 13.44 21.38 -18.99
C GLU A 259 12.16 21.95 -19.62
N GLU A 260 12.05 21.95 -20.96
CA GLU A 260 10.84 22.41 -21.66
C GLU A 260 9.62 21.53 -21.33
N LEU A 261 9.80 20.21 -21.15
CA LEU A 261 8.74 19.32 -20.69
C LEU A 261 8.31 19.65 -19.26
N ILE A 262 9.26 19.83 -18.33
CA ILE A 262 8.97 20.18 -16.94
C ILE A 262 8.22 21.52 -16.89
N HIS A 263 8.71 22.53 -17.59
CA HIS A 263 8.07 23.85 -17.67
C HIS A 263 6.63 23.76 -18.19
N PHE A 264 6.44 23.02 -19.28
CA PHE A 264 5.13 22.82 -19.90
C PHE A 264 4.14 22.17 -18.92
N TYR A 265 4.51 21.04 -18.31
CA TYR A 265 3.59 20.33 -17.41
C TYR A 265 3.38 21.04 -16.07
N ALA A 266 4.39 21.72 -15.54
CA ALA A 266 4.23 22.59 -14.37
C ALA A 266 3.23 23.72 -14.66
N GLY A 267 3.32 24.33 -15.86
CA GLY A 267 2.38 25.35 -16.30
C GLY A 267 0.94 24.84 -16.42
N LEU A 268 0.74 23.64 -16.97
CA LEU A 268 -0.59 23.01 -17.02
C LEU A 268 -1.16 22.73 -15.62
N LEU A 269 -0.32 22.27 -14.69
CA LEU A 269 -0.75 22.01 -13.33
C LEU A 269 -1.15 23.30 -12.61
N LEU A 270 -0.40 24.38 -12.80
CA LEU A 270 -0.77 25.71 -12.30
C LEU A 270 -2.08 26.20 -12.94
N GLU A 271 -2.30 25.97 -14.24
CA GLU A 271 -3.56 26.31 -14.91
C GLU A 271 -4.76 25.53 -14.32
N ILE A 272 -4.58 24.24 -14.02
CA ILE A 272 -5.60 23.41 -13.35
C ILE A 272 -5.88 23.92 -11.94
N LEU A 273 -4.83 24.22 -11.17
CA LEU A 273 -4.95 24.77 -9.82
C LEU A 273 -5.68 26.11 -9.84
N ASP A 274 -5.38 27.00 -10.79
CA ASP A 274 -5.98 28.32 -10.87
C ASP A 274 -7.38 28.34 -11.54
N ASP A 275 -7.94 27.18 -11.95
CA ASP A 275 -9.26 27.11 -12.58
C ASP A 275 -10.39 27.45 -11.57
N PRO A 276 -11.13 28.55 -11.78
CA PRO A 276 -12.20 28.96 -10.86
C PRO A 276 -13.40 28.00 -10.83
N ASN A 277 -13.51 27.05 -11.76
CA ASN A 277 -14.54 26.01 -11.74
C ASN A 277 -14.21 24.85 -10.78
N TYR A 278 -12.93 24.70 -10.42
CA TYR A 278 -12.43 23.65 -9.52
C TYR A 278 -11.57 24.25 -8.39
N PRO A 279 -12.13 25.17 -7.59
CA PRO A 279 -11.38 25.86 -6.54
C PRO A 279 -10.88 24.90 -5.44
N ASP A 280 -11.56 23.76 -5.30
CA ASP A 280 -11.31 22.76 -4.27
C ASP A 280 -10.33 21.66 -4.75
N PHE A 281 -9.87 21.68 -5.99
CA PHE A 281 -8.93 20.65 -6.49
C PHE A 281 -7.70 20.52 -5.57
N LEU A 282 -7.45 19.29 -5.11
CA LEU A 282 -6.43 18.87 -4.14
C LEU A 282 -6.60 19.35 -2.70
N THR A 283 -7.71 20.02 -2.39
CA THR A 283 -8.11 20.27 -0.99
C THR A 283 -8.76 19.03 -0.38
N PHE A 284 -8.90 19.01 0.94
CA PHE A 284 -9.54 17.90 1.64
C PHE A 284 -11.04 17.79 1.35
N LEU A 285 -11.51 16.55 1.22
CA LEU A 285 -12.92 16.23 1.39
C LEU A 285 -13.29 16.26 2.89
N ASP A 286 -14.59 16.17 3.21
CA ASP A 286 -15.09 16.28 4.60
C ASP A 286 -14.39 15.32 5.58
N ASP A 287 -14.11 14.09 5.13
CA ASP A 287 -13.40 13.05 5.91
C ASP A 287 -11.91 12.94 5.52
N GLY A 288 -11.38 13.93 4.80
CA GLY A 288 -10.06 13.88 4.16
C GLY A 288 -8.92 13.66 5.16
N ALA A 289 -8.89 14.43 6.26
CA ALA A 289 -7.82 14.28 7.27
C ALA A 289 -7.80 12.87 7.90
N ALA A 290 -8.96 12.33 8.27
CA ALA A 290 -9.06 10.98 8.83
C ALA A 290 -8.68 9.89 7.81
N ASN A 291 -9.06 10.07 6.54
CA ASN A 291 -8.62 9.20 5.46
C ASN A 291 -7.10 9.28 5.27
N LEU A 292 -6.48 10.45 5.43
CA LEU A 292 -5.03 10.59 5.30
C LEU A 292 -4.31 9.86 6.43
N GLU A 293 -4.75 9.99 7.68
CA GLU A 293 -4.19 9.22 8.81
C GLU A 293 -4.33 7.71 8.57
N THR A 294 -5.50 7.26 8.10
CA THR A 294 -5.75 5.85 7.76
C THR A 294 -4.86 5.38 6.61
N SER A 295 -4.63 6.25 5.62
CA SER A 295 -3.73 5.99 4.50
C SER A 295 -2.32 5.68 4.98
N ALA A 296 -1.78 6.52 5.86
CA ALA A 296 -0.46 6.32 6.42
C ALA A 296 -0.35 5.06 7.26
N LEU A 297 -1.35 4.81 8.10
CA LEU A 297 -1.40 3.62 8.93
C LEU A 297 -1.37 2.34 8.09
N GLN A 298 -2.23 2.25 7.07
CA GLN A 298 -2.30 1.05 6.23
C GLN A 298 -1.08 0.91 5.32
N ALA A 299 -0.59 2.00 4.73
CA ALA A 299 0.63 1.97 3.92
C ALA A 299 1.85 1.56 4.75
N GLY A 300 2.03 2.15 5.94
CA GLY A 300 3.13 1.83 6.85
C GLY A 300 3.11 0.36 7.30
N ARG A 301 1.95 -0.14 7.75
CA ARG A 301 1.75 -1.54 8.11
C ARG A 301 2.01 -2.49 6.94
N GLY A 302 1.49 -2.17 5.77
CA GLY A 302 1.66 -3.01 4.59
C GLY A 302 3.12 -3.08 4.14
N LEU A 303 3.85 -1.96 4.14
CA LEU A 303 5.27 -1.92 3.77
C LEU A 303 6.13 -2.76 4.72
N ILE A 304 5.97 -2.59 6.04
CA ILE A 304 6.65 -3.41 7.06
C ILE A 304 6.18 -4.87 6.99
N GLY A 305 4.90 -5.08 6.67
CA GLY A 305 4.27 -6.39 6.51
C GLY A 305 4.90 -7.21 5.39
N VAL A 306 5.20 -6.60 4.24
CA VAL A 306 5.87 -7.29 3.12
C VAL A 306 7.24 -7.81 3.58
N VAL A 307 8.02 -6.95 4.24
CA VAL A 307 9.35 -7.32 4.77
C VAL A 307 9.23 -8.44 5.78
N THR A 308 8.27 -8.35 6.70
CA THR A 308 8.02 -9.37 7.73
C THR A 308 7.59 -10.70 7.11
N ALA A 309 6.70 -10.68 6.13
CA ALA A 309 6.22 -11.87 5.44
C ALA A 309 7.35 -12.57 4.67
N PHE A 310 8.18 -11.81 3.94
CA PHE A 310 9.38 -12.36 3.30
C PHE A 310 10.39 -12.95 4.28
N TYR A 311 10.59 -12.32 5.44
CA TYR A 311 11.45 -12.89 6.46
C TYR A 311 10.85 -14.14 7.11
N SER A 312 9.52 -14.23 7.21
CA SER A 312 8.87 -15.44 7.73
C SER A 312 9.05 -16.66 6.84
N MET A 313 9.14 -16.49 5.51
CA MET A 313 9.48 -17.58 4.59
C MET A 313 10.85 -18.21 4.92
N ARG A 314 11.80 -17.43 5.42
CA ARG A 314 13.13 -17.97 5.82
C ARG A 314 13.06 -18.85 7.06
N GLU A 315 11.97 -18.77 7.81
CA GLU A 315 11.73 -19.58 9.01
C GLU A 315 10.99 -20.89 8.69
N GLU A 316 10.51 -21.05 7.45
CA GLU A 316 9.91 -22.29 6.97
C GLU A 316 10.93 -23.42 6.92
N THR A 317 10.42 -24.66 7.05
CA THR A 317 11.27 -25.86 7.14
C THR A 317 10.76 -27.03 6.31
N ASP A 318 9.77 -26.76 5.46
CA ASP A 318 9.17 -27.66 4.50
C ASP A 318 9.79 -27.50 3.11
N PRO A 319 9.64 -28.51 2.23
CA PRO A 319 10.17 -28.43 0.87
C PRO A 319 9.62 -27.22 0.11
N GLN A 320 10.51 -26.42 -0.48
CA GLN A 320 10.17 -25.13 -1.12
C GLN A 320 9.86 -25.25 -2.64
N GLU A 321 9.82 -26.48 -3.17
CA GLU A 321 9.69 -26.72 -4.62
C GLU A 321 8.31 -26.30 -5.14
N ASP A 322 7.27 -26.50 -4.32
CA ASP A 322 5.87 -26.20 -4.59
C ASP A 322 5.38 -24.85 -4.07
N ASP A 323 6.13 -24.16 -3.21
CA ASP A 323 5.73 -22.85 -2.68
C ASP A 323 5.74 -21.75 -3.74
N ILE A 324 4.89 -20.76 -3.57
CA ILE A 324 4.73 -19.67 -4.54
C ILE A 324 5.75 -18.57 -4.31
N ALA A 325 5.97 -18.22 -3.05
CA ALA A 325 7.10 -17.44 -2.59
C ALA A 325 7.91 -18.29 -1.62
N GLY A 326 9.23 -18.18 -1.66
CA GLY A 326 10.08 -19.00 -0.80
C GLY A 326 11.56 -18.79 -1.10
N TYR A 327 12.33 -19.85 -1.03
CA TYR A 327 13.76 -19.82 -1.35
C TYR A 327 14.27 -21.06 -2.07
N VAL A 328 15.44 -20.93 -2.68
CA VAL A 328 16.13 -22.03 -3.34
C VAL A 328 17.07 -22.69 -2.33
N ASP A 329 16.64 -23.82 -1.76
CA ASP A 329 17.48 -24.66 -0.90
C ASP A 329 18.57 -25.37 -1.72
N GLU A 330 19.72 -24.71 -1.90
CA GLU A 330 20.81 -25.24 -2.71
C GLU A 330 21.50 -26.43 -2.04
N ASN A 331 21.35 -26.57 -0.73
CA ASN A 331 22.10 -27.53 0.07
C ASN A 331 21.26 -28.73 0.59
N GLY A 332 19.95 -28.67 0.41
CA GLY A 332 18.99 -29.73 0.69
C GLY A 332 18.77 -29.96 2.19
N ASN A 333 18.83 -28.91 3.00
CA ASN A 333 18.62 -28.99 4.45
C ASN A 333 17.23 -28.54 4.90
N ASP A 334 16.35 -28.18 3.95
CA ASP A 334 15.03 -27.63 4.18
C ASP A 334 15.08 -26.38 5.09
N GLN A 335 16.10 -25.52 4.94
CA GLN A 335 16.26 -24.26 5.69
C GLN A 335 16.93 -23.20 4.81
N TRP A 336 16.50 -21.94 4.93
CA TRP A 336 17.21 -20.87 4.23
C TRP A 336 18.60 -20.65 4.83
N ASP A 337 19.63 -20.70 4.00
CA ASP A 337 21.00 -20.35 4.37
C ASP A 337 21.45 -19.01 3.75
N GLU A 338 22.37 -18.32 4.44
CA GLU A 338 22.88 -17.02 3.98
C GLU A 338 23.48 -17.11 2.57
N GLY A 339 22.87 -16.39 1.63
CA GLY A 339 23.27 -16.34 0.23
C GLY A 339 22.42 -17.20 -0.71
N GLU A 340 21.48 -17.99 -0.18
CA GLU A 340 20.51 -18.71 -0.99
C GLU A 340 19.49 -17.77 -1.64
N PRO A 341 19.20 -17.94 -2.94
CA PRO A 341 18.24 -17.09 -3.63
C PRO A 341 16.84 -17.14 -3.07
N PHE A 342 16.16 -15.99 -3.05
CA PHE A 342 14.72 -15.98 -2.90
C PHE A 342 14.04 -16.45 -4.19
N LYS A 343 12.89 -17.10 -4.01
CA LYS A 343 11.89 -17.39 -5.03
C LYS A 343 10.79 -16.36 -4.85
N VAL A 344 10.71 -15.40 -5.76
CA VAL A 344 9.70 -14.34 -5.71
C VAL A 344 8.62 -14.67 -6.74
N PRO A 345 7.33 -14.51 -6.42
CA PRO A 345 6.26 -14.65 -7.40
C PRO A 345 6.58 -13.84 -8.66
N TYR A 346 6.29 -14.39 -9.85
CA TYR A 346 6.63 -13.83 -11.17
C TYR A 346 8.10 -13.86 -11.58
N PHE A 347 9.03 -13.50 -10.68
CA PHE A 347 10.45 -13.45 -11.00
C PHE A 347 11.12 -14.83 -10.94
N GLY A 348 10.48 -15.79 -10.24
CA GLY A 348 11.02 -17.11 -9.99
C GLY A 348 12.26 -17.01 -9.09
N ASP A 349 13.20 -17.94 -9.32
CA ASP A 349 14.49 -17.93 -8.64
C ASP A 349 15.28 -16.67 -9.01
N LEU A 350 15.56 -15.83 -8.02
CA LEU A 350 16.31 -14.61 -8.25
C LEU A 350 17.78 -14.92 -8.59
N TRP A 351 18.33 -14.22 -9.58
CA TRP A 351 19.77 -14.22 -9.81
C TRP A 351 20.50 -13.45 -8.68
N PRO A 352 21.82 -13.61 -8.48
CA PRO A 352 22.54 -12.99 -7.36
C PRO A 352 22.36 -11.47 -7.23
N GLU A 353 22.42 -10.73 -8.33
CA GLU A 353 22.15 -9.29 -8.37
C GLU A 353 20.68 -8.95 -8.05
N GLY A 354 19.75 -9.86 -8.31
CA GLY A 354 18.33 -9.75 -7.99
C GLY A 354 18.11 -9.89 -6.49
N ASN A 355 18.80 -10.83 -5.83
CA ASN A 355 18.75 -10.94 -4.36
C ASN A 355 19.22 -9.64 -3.70
N VAL A 356 20.34 -9.07 -4.15
CA VAL A 356 20.83 -7.79 -3.62
C VAL A 356 19.80 -6.68 -3.83
N PHE A 357 19.19 -6.61 -5.01
CA PHE A 357 18.14 -5.63 -5.28
C PHE A 357 16.93 -5.79 -4.34
N PHE A 358 16.48 -7.02 -4.09
CA PHE A 358 15.33 -7.27 -3.21
C PHE A 358 15.68 -7.02 -1.73
N GLU A 359 16.90 -7.31 -1.29
CA GLU A 359 17.38 -6.93 0.04
C GLU A 359 17.35 -5.40 0.22
N ASP A 360 17.91 -4.66 -0.74
CA ASP A 360 17.87 -3.18 -0.74
C ASP A 360 16.42 -2.66 -0.80
N LEU A 361 15.54 -3.33 -1.55
CA LEU A 361 14.11 -3.03 -1.59
C LEU A 361 13.44 -3.27 -0.24
N PHE A 362 13.76 -4.34 0.49
CA PHE A 362 13.19 -4.58 1.81
C PHE A 362 13.65 -3.55 2.84
N TYR A 363 14.92 -3.14 2.81
CA TYR A 363 15.38 -2.02 3.64
C TYR A 363 14.60 -0.74 3.34
N LEU A 364 14.47 -0.39 2.05
CA LEU A 364 13.68 0.77 1.64
C LEU A 364 12.23 0.69 2.11
N MET A 365 11.59 -0.47 1.96
CA MET A 365 10.20 -0.66 2.38
C MET A 365 10.05 -0.54 3.89
N ASN A 366 10.99 -1.07 4.67
CA ASN A 366 10.97 -0.91 6.13
C ASN A 366 11.12 0.56 6.52
N ASP A 367 12.14 1.25 6.00
CA ASP A 367 12.42 2.66 6.32
C ASP A 367 11.26 3.58 5.88
N LEU A 368 10.69 3.33 4.70
CA LEU A 368 9.51 4.04 4.23
C LEU A 368 8.28 3.74 5.11
N GLY A 369 8.11 2.48 5.52
CA GLY A 369 7.02 2.05 6.39
C GLY A 369 7.07 2.72 7.75
N GLU A 370 8.24 2.75 8.40
CA GLU A 370 8.49 3.48 9.63
C GLU A 370 8.22 4.99 9.45
N ALA A 371 8.71 5.57 8.34
CA ALA A 371 8.46 6.98 8.04
C ALA A 371 6.97 7.31 7.83
N PHE A 372 6.15 6.39 7.33
CA PHE A 372 4.69 6.55 7.27
C PHE A 372 4.02 6.50 8.64
N LEU A 373 4.59 5.76 9.60
CA LEU A 373 4.05 5.63 10.95
C LEU A 373 4.55 6.71 11.91
N ASP A 374 5.64 7.41 11.56
CA ASP A 374 6.25 8.52 12.32
C ASP A 374 5.20 9.54 12.81
N THR A 375 5.26 9.93 14.09
CA THR A 375 4.31 10.81 14.80
C THR A 375 2.87 10.29 14.94
N GLY A 376 2.56 9.13 14.36
CA GLY A 376 1.26 8.48 14.42
C GLY A 376 1.03 7.65 15.69
N PRO A 377 -0.13 6.98 15.80
CA PRO A 377 -0.45 6.13 16.95
C PRO A 377 0.39 4.83 17.01
N GLU A 378 0.99 4.44 15.88
CA GLU A 378 1.79 3.21 15.75
C GLU A 378 3.27 3.49 15.43
N ASP A 379 3.71 4.71 15.72
CA ASP A 379 5.11 5.10 15.70
C ASP A 379 5.91 4.19 16.66
N VAL A 380 6.88 3.46 16.08
CA VAL A 380 7.75 2.53 16.82
C VAL A 380 8.87 3.27 17.57
N HIS A 381 9.19 4.50 17.16
CA HIS A 381 10.24 5.34 17.72
C HIS A 381 9.77 6.75 18.09
N PRO A 382 8.74 6.95 18.92
CA PRO A 382 8.12 8.28 19.17
C PRO A 382 9.04 9.33 19.80
N ALA A 383 10.25 8.94 20.21
CA ALA A 383 11.29 9.84 20.72
C ALA A 383 12.30 10.31 19.65
N LYS A 384 12.21 9.80 18.42
CA LYS A 384 13.14 10.07 17.33
C LYS A 384 12.36 10.20 16.02
N PRO A 385 12.62 11.23 15.21
CA PRO A 385 11.99 11.31 13.90
C PRO A 385 12.49 10.19 12.98
N ASP A 386 11.56 9.45 12.38
CA ASP A 386 11.85 8.43 11.35
C ASP A 386 11.78 9.08 9.96
N TRP A 387 12.84 9.82 9.61
CA TRP A 387 12.91 10.51 8.32
C TRP A 387 13.29 9.58 7.18
N PHE A 388 12.55 9.67 6.08
CA PHE A 388 12.88 8.96 4.84
C PHE A 388 13.88 9.77 4.00
N MET A 389 14.97 9.16 3.53
CA MET A 389 15.91 9.87 2.64
C MET A 389 15.50 9.69 1.19
N LEU A 390 15.32 10.81 0.48
CA LEU A 390 14.95 10.78 -0.95
C LEU A 390 16.01 10.05 -1.80
N SER A 391 17.26 10.00 -1.37
CA SER A 391 18.32 9.28 -2.06
C SER A 391 18.21 7.75 -1.93
N ASP A 392 17.41 7.23 -1.00
CA ASP A 392 17.24 5.79 -0.82
C ASP A 392 16.54 5.13 -2.02
N VAL A 393 15.75 5.87 -2.80
CA VAL A 393 15.13 5.31 -4.03
C VAL A 393 16.07 5.31 -5.25
N ASN A 394 17.31 5.82 -5.12
CA ASN A 394 18.24 5.90 -6.25
C ASN A 394 18.54 4.53 -6.88
N PHE A 395 18.70 3.47 -6.08
CA PHE A 395 19.00 2.15 -6.60
C PHE A 395 17.83 1.58 -7.44
N ILE A 396 16.57 1.87 -7.07
CA ILE A 396 15.39 1.51 -7.85
C ILE A 396 15.40 2.23 -9.20
N LEU A 397 15.68 3.53 -9.17
CA LEU A 397 15.71 4.35 -10.38
C LEU A 397 16.86 3.94 -11.32
N GLU A 398 17.99 3.49 -10.77
CA GLU A 398 19.09 2.89 -11.54
C GLU A 398 18.69 1.52 -12.11
N PHE A 399 18.07 0.66 -11.31
CA PHE A 399 17.63 -0.68 -11.73
C PHE A 399 16.66 -0.62 -12.92
N PHE A 400 15.74 0.36 -12.92
CA PHE A 400 14.78 0.56 -14.01
C PHE A 400 15.30 1.46 -15.15
N ASP A 401 16.58 1.84 -15.17
CA ASP A 401 17.20 2.71 -16.18
C ASP A 401 16.43 4.04 -16.36
N VAL A 402 15.91 4.57 -15.24
CA VAL A 402 15.17 5.85 -15.22
C VAL A 402 16.14 7.03 -15.26
N PHE A 403 17.32 6.89 -14.63
CA PHE A 403 18.33 7.94 -14.63
C PHE A 403 19.28 7.89 -15.83
N VAL A 404 19.61 9.09 -16.32
CA VAL A 404 20.82 9.26 -17.13
C VAL A 404 22.02 9.01 -16.20
N PRO A 405 23.01 8.19 -16.60
CA PRO A 405 24.19 7.92 -15.79
C PRO A 405 24.82 9.20 -15.23
N GLY A 406 24.93 9.29 -13.90
CA GLY A 406 25.52 10.43 -13.18
C GLY A 406 24.52 11.45 -12.62
N ILE A 407 23.21 11.21 -12.75
CA ILE A 407 22.18 11.95 -12.03
C ILE A 407 21.67 11.06 -10.89
N ALA A 408 21.68 11.56 -9.67
CA ALA A 408 21.13 10.90 -8.49
C ALA A 408 20.26 11.90 -7.73
N LEU A 409 19.22 11.40 -7.07
CA LEU A 409 18.44 12.18 -6.12
C LEU A 409 19.32 12.61 -4.95
N PRO A 410 19.12 13.84 -4.44
CA PRO A 410 19.90 14.36 -3.32
C PRO A 410 19.50 13.70 -1.99
N ASP A 411 20.42 13.74 -1.03
CA ASP A 411 20.19 13.36 0.36
C ASP A 411 19.29 14.41 1.04
N ILE A 412 17.98 14.33 0.80
CA ILE A 412 16.97 15.17 1.44
C ILE A 412 16.13 14.29 2.34
N SER A 413 16.10 14.60 3.63
CA SER A 413 15.24 13.97 4.61
C SER A 413 13.80 14.46 4.46
N LEU A 414 12.85 13.53 4.37
CA LEU A 414 11.42 13.76 4.23
C LEU A 414 10.70 13.28 5.48
N PRO A 415 10.03 14.15 6.25
CA PRO A 415 9.23 13.71 7.40
C PRO A 415 7.83 13.33 6.92
N ILE A 416 7.74 12.15 6.32
CA ILE A 416 6.53 11.64 5.67
C ILE A 416 5.37 11.58 6.68
N GLY A 417 5.57 10.98 7.86
CA GLY A 417 4.51 10.83 8.86
C GLY A 417 3.89 12.15 9.30
N ARG A 418 4.70 13.19 9.51
CA ARG A 418 4.20 14.54 9.84
C ARG A 418 3.23 15.08 8.77
N PHE A 419 3.49 14.80 7.48
CA PHE A 419 2.57 15.20 6.41
C PHE A 419 1.22 14.48 6.52
N PHE A 420 1.21 13.21 6.92
CA PHE A 420 -0.03 12.42 7.01
C PHE A 420 -0.83 12.66 8.31
N TYR A 421 -0.16 12.82 9.46
CA TYR A 421 -0.81 13.02 10.77
C TYR A 421 -0.97 14.49 11.19
N SER A 422 -0.35 15.42 10.46
CA SER A 422 -0.51 16.86 10.69
C SER A 422 -0.49 17.63 9.36
N PRO A 423 -1.40 17.27 8.42
CA PRO A 423 -1.43 17.94 7.13
C PRO A 423 -1.85 19.41 7.26
N PRO A 424 -1.46 20.27 6.31
CA PRO A 424 -1.95 21.64 6.27
C PRO A 424 -3.44 21.68 5.93
N ASP A 425 -4.16 22.71 6.42
CA ASP A 425 -5.61 22.86 6.26
C ASP A 425 -6.07 22.89 4.78
N ASP A 426 -5.20 23.26 3.85
CA ASP A 426 -5.47 23.32 2.41
C ASP A 426 -5.15 22.01 1.66
N GLY A 427 -4.82 20.93 2.38
CA GLY A 427 -4.52 19.62 1.82
C GLY A 427 -3.24 19.63 0.97
N LEU A 428 -3.29 19.00 -0.20
CA LEU A 428 -2.16 18.98 -1.13
C LEU A 428 -2.03 20.26 -1.96
N ARG A 429 -3.07 21.10 -1.98
CA ARG A 429 -3.18 22.19 -2.94
C ARG A 429 -2.02 23.20 -2.85
N GLY A 430 -1.76 23.76 -1.67
CA GLY A 430 -0.71 24.77 -1.49
C GLY A 430 0.70 24.22 -1.72
N VAL A 431 0.91 22.97 -1.32
CA VAL A 431 2.16 22.23 -1.55
C VAL A 431 2.41 22.05 -3.04
N VAL A 432 1.43 21.47 -3.76
CA VAL A 432 1.53 21.23 -5.21
C VAL A 432 1.69 22.54 -5.95
N GLN A 433 0.95 23.58 -5.57
CA GLN A 433 1.09 24.91 -6.17
C GLN A 433 2.50 25.48 -5.99
N THR A 434 3.07 25.37 -4.79
CA THR A 434 4.41 25.87 -4.50
C THR A 434 5.47 25.14 -5.32
N VAL A 435 5.40 23.80 -5.36
CA VAL A 435 6.30 22.96 -6.14
C VAL A 435 6.17 23.25 -7.64
N ALA A 436 4.94 23.29 -8.16
CA ALA A 436 4.68 23.56 -9.57
C ALA A 436 5.20 24.95 -9.97
N GLN A 437 4.99 25.96 -9.13
CA GLN A 437 5.50 27.32 -9.36
C GLN A 437 7.03 27.34 -9.39
N LEU A 438 7.68 26.69 -8.43
CA LEU A 438 9.13 26.60 -8.38
C LEU A 438 9.70 25.91 -9.63
N LEU A 439 9.12 24.77 -10.03
CA LEU A 439 9.53 24.06 -11.24
C LEU A 439 9.33 24.92 -12.48
N TYR A 440 8.17 25.58 -12.60
CA TYR A 440 7.85 26.48 -13.70
C TYR A 440 8.89 27.61 -13.82
N ASP A 441 9.22 28.26 -12.71
CA ASP A 441 10.17 29.38 -12.67
C ASP A 441 11.62 28.93 -12.96
N LEU A 442 12.05 27.79 -12.41
CA LEU A 442 13.41 27.25 -12.62
C LEU A 442 13.65 26.74 -14.04
N THR A 443 12.59 26.31 -14.72
CA THR A 443 12.66 25.75 -16.08
C THR A 443 12.17 26.73 -17.15
N ALA A 444 11.88 27.96 -16.76
CA ALA A 444 11.54 29.03 -17.69
C ALA A 444 12.68 29.16 -18.71
N PRO A 445 12.40 29.14 -20.03
CA PRO A 445 13.43 29.31 -21.03
C PRO A 445 14.11 30.66 -20.79
N ASP A 446 15.45 30.66 -20.73
CA ASP A 446 16.23 31.89 -20.60
C ASP A 446 15.71 32.92 -21.62
N GLU A 447 15.22 34.08 -21.14
CA GLU A 447 14.86 35.23 -21.98
C GLU A 447 16.11 35.85 -22.66
N THR A 448 17.11 35.04 -23.00
CA THR A 448 18.30 35.45 -23.72
C THR A 448 17.97 35.78 -25.18
N GLU A 449 17.69 37.07 -25.38
CA GLU A 449 17.93 37.86 -26.58
C GLU A 449 17.26 37.40 -27.88
N VAL A 450 15.97 37.71 -28.02
CA VAL A 450 15.50 38.30 -29.28
C VAL A 450 15.71 39.82 -29.20
N LEU A 451 16.98 40.26 -29.12
CA LEU A 451 17.29 41.65 -29.48
C LEU A 451 17.27 41.75 -31.01
N PRO A 452 16.50 42.69 -31.59
CA PRO A 452 16.26 42.78 -33.04
C PRO A 452 17.49 43.10 -33.90
#